data_AF-A0A7S1GI77-F1
#
_entry.id   AF-A0A7S1GI77-F1
#
_cell.length_a   1.000
_cell.length_b   1.000
_cell.length_c   1.000
_cell.angle_alpha   90.00
_cell.angle_beta   90.00
_cell.angle_gamma   90.00
#
_symmetry.space_group_name_H-M   'P 1'
#
loop_
_entity.id
_entity.type
_entity.pdbx_description
1 polymer ?
#
loop_
_entity_poly.entity_id
_entity_poly.type
_entity_poly.pdbx_seq_one_letter_code
_entity_poly.pdbx_strand_id
1 'polypeptide(L)'
;GRSMKPTELVATTLLTGPRMGPKDVEWAIHTLSAASPGSQSSLRSQSSRDVMTSPRSKKDPETAAKELILAARRKQGVLIVQVIKLQACARMFLAQKAYRKYSEALRYATQRPESKSTADHLLTVSTSILIIQKMLRAYVTRRRMQKFHVAVVKVQALTRGTIARIRWSRIRGSLVIQRWWRGVVVRYLISLLKHATGRLQSYYRGRRTRFAYHLLRQAITRIQASVRGWSVRKKVQFILEHQIAQYRDQIVVLWQRASTPFSYRAQFWPYFQRRTFVGHRLVTDEIKRLWVVLQLRIAEYEGLLVDDTTFQLAKGMGFATKDEWKYLSVKEQIQSHSNSPGTQRWFPGEGSRAVIQAQRHLLAERVQCYERLASMTDPKLLSQVYNLFGVSSTEKKKKVKISDSFWSDHEKADLYVKATMILFPELQNCAGVNRVPPSKKALKRLKVVKAVELEPLNKEALGIEGKLIQANVIEVAKAGLHRIPALTIQLHEADQLRDMPWRRQRDAIQAVRGGTWEECRFQIMLSYVNNNKN
;
A
#
# COMPACT_ATOMS: atom_id res chain seq x y z
N GLY A 1 66.72 17.07 5.23
CA GLY A 1 68.02 17.64 4.81
C GLY A 1 68.02 19.11 5.13
N ARG A 2 69.15 19.77 5.43
CA ARG A 2 70.44 19.78 4.69
C ARG A 2 70.17 20.20 3.23
N SER A 3 70.50 21.42 2.78
CA SER A 3 71.82 22.11 2.77
C SER A 3 72.80 21.36 1.85
N MET A 4 73.50 21.98 0.88
CA MET A 4 74.53 23.02 1.08
C MET A 4 74.83 23.85 -0.19
N LYS A 5 75.42 25.04 0.00
CA LYS A 5 76.40 25.64 -0.94
C LYS A 5 77.81 25.12 -0.60
N PRO A 6 78.72 25.04 -1.58
CA PRO A 6 80.11 25.53 -1.38
C PRO A 6 80.44 26.64 -2.40
N THR A 7 80.89 27.84 -1.99
CA THR A 7 82.29 28.31 -1.83
C THR A 7 83.10 28.31 -3.14
N GLU A 8 83.57 29.44 -3.68
CA GLU A 8 84.50 30.47 -3.15
C GLU A 8 85.98 30.04 -3.06
N LEU A 9 86.84 30.83 -3.71
CA LEU A 9 88.12 31.32 -3.21
C LEU A 9 88.20 32.80 -3.69
N VAL A 10 88.35 33.81 -2.81
CA VAL A 10 89.64 34.43 -2.38
C VAL A 10 90.30 35.23 -3.53
N ALA A 11 90.70 36.50 -3.37
CA ALA A 11 91.27 37.11 -2.16
C ALA A 11 90.70 38.47 -1.72
N THR A 12 90.92 38.77 -0.44
CA THR A 12 90.72 40.08 0.21
C THR A 12 91.96 40.46 1.03
N THR A 13 92.37 41.72 0.93
CA THR A 13 93.33 42.38 1.85
C THR A 13 92.98 43.88 1.85
N LEU A 14 92.11 44.38 2.73
CA LEU A 14 92.30 44.71 4.15
C LEU A 14 93.18 45.95 4.44
N LEU A 15 92.56 46.91 5.13
CA LEU A 15 93.14 47.95 6.01
C LEU A 15 94.10 48.97 5.34
N THR A 16 93.70 50.24 5.17
CA THR A 16 93.77 51.25 6.25
C THR A 16 93.09 52.57 5.84
N GLY A 17 92.87 53.47 6.82
CA GLY A 17 92.60 54.90 6.63
C GLY A 17 93.19 55.67 7.83
N PRO A 18 92.77 56.91 8.15
CA PRO A 18 91.96 57.87 7.40
C PRO A 18 92.64 59.27 7.30
N ARG A 19 92.05 60.25 6.59
CA ARG A 19 92.30 61.70 6.83
C ARG A 19 91.05 62.57 6.59
N MET A 20 90.92 63.61 7.43
CA MET A 20 89.98 64.73 7.35
C MET A 20 90.26 65.65 6.14
N GLY A 21 89.38 66.56 5.72
CA GLY A 21 88.03 66.94 6.20
C GLY A 21 87.56 68.24 5.50
N PRO A 22 86.37 68.78 5.83
CA PRO A 22 86.23 70.25 5.83
C PRO A 22 85.71 70.85 7.15
N LYS A 23 85.06 70.08 8.03
CA LYS A 23 84.53 70.60 9.30
C LYS A 23 85.62 71.02 10.30
N ASP A 24 86.82 70.50 10.10
CA ASP A 24 88.01 70.82 10.89
C ASP A 24 88.59 72.22 10.55
N VAL A 25 88.15 72.84 9.45
CA VAL A 25 88.55 74.21 9.04
C VAL A 25 87.85 75.27 9.90
N GLU A 26 86.60 75.03 10.31
CA GLU A 26 85.83 75.99 11.13
C GLU A 26 86.41 76.12 12.55
N TRP A 27 87.05 75.07 13.07
CA TRP A 27 87.75 75.11 14.37
C TRP A 27 89.04 75.96 14.32
N ALA A 28 89.79 75.89 13.20
CA ALA A 28 91.03 76.65 13.01
C ALA A 28 90.81 78.18 12.89
N ILE A 29 89.61 78.61 12.49
CA ILE A 29 89.24 80.03 12.38
C ILE A 29 89.07 80.69 13.77
N HIS A 30 88.83 79.90 14.83
CA HIS A 30 88.45 80.44 16.14
C HIS A 30 89.60 80.57 17.15
N THR A 31 90.82 80.12 16.83
CA THR A 31 91.96 80.01 17.77
C THR A 31 93.10 81.00 17.53
N LEU A 32 93.03 81.84 16.49
CA LEU A 32 94.08 82.83 16.16
C LEU A 32 93.72 84.30 16.48
N SER A 33 92.62 84.55 17.20
CA SER A 33 92.08 85.90 17.45
C SER A 33 92.25 86.39 18.91
N ALA A 34 93.18 85.82 19.68
CA ALA A 34 93.23 86.01 21.13
C ALA A 34 94.64 86.01 21.77
N ALA A 35 95.58 86.83 21.27
CA ALA A 35 96.75 87.27 22.06
C ALA A 35 97.48 88.47 21.41
N SER A 36 97.50 89.61 22.09
CA SER A 36 98.52 90.66 21.91
C SER A 36 98.55 91.52 23.17
N PRO A 37 99.74 91.80 23.74
CA PRO A 37 100.12 93.21 23.85
C PRO A 37 101.62 93.49 23.71
N GLY A 38 101.94 94.51 22.91
CA GLY A 38 103.12 95.37 23.09
C GLY A 38 104.47 94.89 22.54
N SER A 39 105.44 95.79 22.31
CA SER A 39 105.34 97.26 22.25
C SER A 39 106.62 97.93 21.74
N GLN A 40 106.48 98.97 20.90
CA GLN A 40 107.46 100.08 20.70
C GLN A 40 108.85 99.71 20.10
N SER A 41 109.70 100.64 19.66
CA SER A 41 109.57 101.95 18.96
C SER A 41 110.99 102.35 18.43
N SER A 42 111.30 103.48 17.78
CA SER A 42 110.56 104.66 17.30
C SER A 42 111.32 105.33 16.14
N LEU A 43 110.75 106.35 15.49
CA LEU A 43 111.53 107.37 14.75
C LEU A 43 110.79 108.73 14.73
N ARG A 44 111.56 109.83 14.86
CA ARG A 44 111.09 111.25 14.98
C ARG A 44 110.34 111.57 16.30
N SER A 45 110.23 112.82 16.76
CA SER A 45 110.58 114.15 16.18
C SER A 45 111.06 115.18 17.22
N GLN A 46 111.36 116.42 16.79
CA GLN A 46 111.77 117.56 17.62
C GLN A 46 110.60 118.48 18.03
N SER A 47 110.88 119.39 18.99
CA SER A 47 110.30 120.75 19.16
C SER A 47 109.00 120.98 19.96
N SER A 48 109.19 121.26 21.27
CA SER A 48 108.68 122.38 22.09
C SER A 48 107.32 123.09 21.89
N ARG A 49 106.70 123.45 23.03
CA ARG A 49 105.72 124.55 23.22
C ARG A 49 105.83 125.23 24.60
N ASP A 50 105.67 126.56 24.61
CA ASP A 50 104.90 127.44 25.52
C ASP A 50 105.12 127.51 27.07
N VAL A 51 105.94 128.50 27.49
CA VAL A 51 105.62 129.71 28.32
C VAL A 51 104.93 129.61 29.70
N MET A 52 105.64 130.13 30.73
CA MET A 52 105.23 131.10 31.79
C MET A 52 106.50 131.75 32.41
N THR A 53 106.58 132.92 33.10
CA THR A 53 105.88 134.24 33.08
C THR A 53 106.71 135.29 33.89
N SER A 54 106.76 136.57 33.45
CA SER A 54 107.10 137.81 34.22
C SER A 54 108.52 138.03 34.81
N PRO A 55 108.95 139.29 35.14
CA PRO A 55 108.51 140.62 34.65
C PRO A 55 109.61 141.71 34.37
N ARG A 56 109.27 142.70 33.49
CA ARG A 56 109.73 144.13 33.39
C ARG A 56 111.24 144.54 33.23
N SER A 57 111.58 145.29 32.14
CA SER A 57 111.72 146.79 32.13
C SER A 57 112.57 147.46 30.99
N LYS A 58 111.89 148.06 29.98
CA LYS A 58 112.17 149.26 29.10
C LYS A 58 113.57 149.71 28.54
N LYS A 59 113.51 150.20 27.26
CA LYS A 59 114.44 151.08 26.46
C LYS A 59 115.72 150.42 25.86
N ASP A 60 116.39 150.91 24.80
CA ASP A 60 116.22 152.04 23.83
C ASP A 60 116.88 151.73 22.44
N PRO A 61 116.72 152.53 21.33
CA PRO A 61 116.75 151.94 19.97
C PRO A 61 117.79 152.34 18.87
N GLU A 62 118.71 153.32 18.97
CA GLU A 62 119.41 153.84 17.76
C GLU A 62 120.61 153.02 17.20
N THR A 63 121.30 152.21 18.00
CA THR A 63 122.54 151.52 17.55
C THR A 63 122.33 150.28 16.66
N ALA A 64 121.10 149.77 16.57
CA ALA A 64 120.80 148.47 15.93
C ALA A 64 120.93 148.43 14.39
N ALA A 65 120.99 149.58 13.72
CA ALA A 65 120.82 149.65 12.26
C ALA A 65 121.96 149.01 11.43
N LYS A 66 123.18 148.88 11.98
CA LYS A 66 124.37 148.52 11.20
C LYS A 66 124.61 147.02 10.99
N GLU A 67 124.13 146.14 11.87
CA GLU A 67 124.36 144.69 11.75
C GLU A 67 123.48 144.01 10.68
N LEU A 68 122.26 144.52 10.47
CA LEU A 68 121.22 143.88 9.67
C LEU A 68 121.61 143.64 8.19
N ILE A 69 122.41 144.54 7.61
CA ILE A 69 122.71 144.55 6.16
C ILE A 69 123.68 143.42 5.78
N LEU A 70 124.69 143.13 6.63
CA LEU A 70 125.73 142.13 6.33
C LEU A 70 125.23 140.68 6.48
N ALA A 71 124.27 140.44 7.37
CA ALA A 71 123.68 139.11 7.58
C ALA A 71 122.82 138.62 6.40
N ALA A 72 122.21 139.54 5.64
CA ALA A 72 121.26 139.21 4.58
C ALA A 72 121.91 138.48 3.39
N ARG A 73 123.03 139.00 2.85
CA ARG A 73 123.66 138.49 1.62
C ARG A 73 124.11 137.03 1.71
N ARG A 74 124.53 136.54 2.88
CA ARG A 74 125.02 135.15 3.04
C ARG A 74 123.91 134.10 2.91
N LYS A 75 122.64 134.44 3.11
CA LYS A 75 121.52 133.48 3.08
C LYS A 75 121.00 133.16 1.66
N GLN A 76 121.12 134.08 0.70
CA GLN A 76 120.56 133.87 -0.65
C GLN A 76 121.32 132.80 -1.47
N GLY A 77 122.65 132.73 -1.36
CA GLY A 77 123.46 131.82 -2.19
C GLY A 77 123.18 130.33 -1.98
N VAL A 78 122.83 129.92 -0.76
CA VAL A 78 122.60 128.50 -0.41
C VAL A 78 121.28 127.97 -1.00
N LEU A 79 120.25 128.81 -1.10
CA LEU A 79 118.92 128.40 -1.56
C LEU A 79 118.89 128.01 -3.04
N ILE A 80 119.61 128.73 -3.90
CA ILE A 80 119.59 128.52 -5.37
C ILE A 80 120.08 127.10 -5.73
N VAL A 81 121.12 126.61 -5.06
CA VAL A 81 121.72 125.30 -5.33
C VAL A 81 120.77 124.14 -4.99
N GLN A 82 119.90 124.30 -3.98
CA GLN A 82 118.94 123.26 -3.60
C GLN A 82 117.78 123.15 -4.61
N VAL A 83 117.29 124.27 -5.15
CA VAL A 83 116.18 124.28 -6.12
C VAL A 83 116.54 123.52 -7.40
N ILE A 84 117.76 123.69 -7.93
CA ILE A 84 118.22 123.01 -9.15
C ILE A 84 118.21 121.47 -8.99
N LYS A 85 118.66 120.96 -7.84
CA LYS A 85 118.64 119.51 -7.54
C LYS A 85 117.21 118.96 -7.49
N LEU A 86 116.27 119.70 -6.88
CA LEU A 86 114.86 119.29 -6.80
C LEU A 86 114.19 119.24 -8.19
N GLN A 87 114.49 120.21 -9.07
CA GLN A 87 113.97 120.27 -10.43
C GLN A 87 114.45 119.08 -11.30
N ALA A 88 115.68 118.60 -11.10
CA ALA A 88 116.21 117.45 -11.83
C ALA A 88 115.44 116.15 -11.50
N CYS A 89 115.23 115.85 -10.23
CA CYS A 89 114.49 114.65 -9.79
C CYS A 89 113.04 114.63 -10.29
N ALA A 90 112.36 115.78 -10.29
CA ALA A 90 110.98 115.90 -10.76
C ALA A 90 110.83 115.53 -12.26
N ARG A 91 111.77 115.97 -13.11
CA ARG A 91 111.77 115.65 -14.56
C ARG A 91 111.93 114.15 -14.81
N MET A 92 112.81 113.47 -14.06
CA MET A 92 113.04 112.02 -14.18
C MET A 92 111.79 111.21 -13.83
N PHE A 93 111.09 111.56 -12.74
CA PHE A 93 109.89 110.84 -12.30
C PHE A 93 108.74 110.91 -13.33
N LEU A 94 108.54 112.09 -13.94
CA LEU A 94 107.50 112.27 -14.97
C LEU A 94 107.78 111.43 -16.23
N ALA A 95 109.04 111.32 -16.66
CA ALA A 95 109.43 110.47 -17.78
C ALA A 95 109.14 108.98 -17.50
N GLN A 96 109.50 108.48 -16.31
CA GLN A 96 109.20 107.09 -15.93
C GLN A 96 107.69 106.80 -15.86
N LYS A 97 106.88 107.78 -15.41
CA LYS A 97 105.41 107.65 -15.34
C LYS A 97 104.77 107.55 -16.74
N ALA A 98 105.33 108.24 -17.74
CA ALA A 98 104.87 108.13 -19.13
C ALA A 98 105.18 106.75 -19.74
N TYR A 99 106.40 106.24 -19.55
CA TYR A 99 106.83 104.95 -20.12
C TYR A 99 105.98 103.77 -19.63
N ARG A 100 105.63 103.72 -18.33
CA ARG A 100 104.81 102.63 -17.78
C ARG A 100 103.45 102.52 -18.47
N LYS A 101 102.73 103.64 -18.68
CA LYS A 101 101.44 103.66 -19.39
C LYS A 101 101.55 103.11 -20.82
N TYR A 102 102.62 103.41 -21.53
CA TYR A 102 102.86 102.88 -22.88
C TYR A 102 103.05 101.35 -22.85
N SER A 103 103.84 100.84 -21.90
CA SER A 103 104.08 99.39 -21.76
C SER A 103 102.82 98.58 -21.41
N GLU A 104 101.91 99.13 -20.60
CA GLU A 104 100.64 98.47 -20.27
C GLU A 104 99.69 98.43 -21.47
N ALA A 105 99.56 99.53 -22.22
CA ALA A 105 98.73 99.60 -23.41
C ALA A 105 99.17 98.59 -24.49
N LEU A 106 100.47 98.46 -24.71
CA LEU A 106 101.03 97.47 -25.64
C LEU A 106 100.70 96.02 -25.22
N ARG A 107 100.73 95.73 -23.92
CA ARG A 107 100.42 94.38 -23.39
C ARG A 107 98.94 94.00 -23.49
N TYR A 108 98.03 94.98 -23.54
CA TYR A 108 96.61 94.74 -23.84
C TYR A 108 96.35 94.54 -25.34
N ALA A 109 97.13 95.18 -26.22
CA ALA A 109 96.98 95.03 -27.66
C ALA A 109 97.41 93.64 -28.17
N THR A 110 98.43 93.02 -27.56
CA THR A 110 99.01 91.76 -28.03
C THR A 110 98.28 90.48 -27.59
N GLN A 111 97.22 90.58 -26.77
CA GLN A 111 96.44 89.41 -26.29
C GLN A 111 95.12 89.17 -27.05
N ARG A 112 95.02 89.53 -28.34
CA ARG A 112 93.83 89.23 -29.15
C ARG A 112 94.11 89.02 -30.65
N PRO A 113 94.10 87.76 -31.11
CA PRO A 113 93.38 87.40 -32.34
C PRO A 113 92.33 86.28 -32.17
N GLU A 114 91.46 86.16 -33.18
CA GLU A 114 90.87 84.90 -33.69
C GLU A 114 90.27 83.87 -32.72
N SER A 115 89.00 84.06 -32.32
CA SER A 115 88.22 83.01 -31.62
C SER A 115 86.72 82.93 -31.95
N LYS A 116 86.09 84.00 -32.49
CA LYS A 116 84.61 84.04 -32.63
C LYS A 116 84.03 83.28 -33.83
N SER A 117 84.64 83.36 -35.01
CA SER A 117 84.08 82.75 -36.24
C SER A 117 83.97 81.21 -36.14
N THR A 118 84.99 80.57 -35.55
CA THR A 118 84.99 79.12 -35.31
C THR A 118 83.95 78.70 -34.28
N ALA A 119 83.67 79.51 -33.26
CA ALA A 119 82.67 79.22 -32.25
C ALA A 119 81.24 79.13 -32.82
N ASP A 120 80.84 80.07 -33.70
CA ASP A 120 79.50 80.08 -34.28
C ASP A 120 79.28 78.94 -35.29
N HIS A 121 80.33 78.52 -36.02
CA HIS A 121 80.25 77.32 -36.86
C HIS A 121 80.14 76.04 -36.02
N LEU A 122 80.94 75.91 -34.95
CA LEU A 122 80.83 74.78 -34.01
C LEU A 122 79.46 74.75 -33.31
N LEU A 123 78.87 75.90 -33.01
CA LEU A 123 77.53 76.01 -32.43
C LEU A 123 76.44 75.54 -33.40
N THR A 124 76.49 75.97 -34.67
CA THR A 124 75.50 75.57 -35.69
C THR A 124 75.60 74.10 -36.07
N VAL A 125 76.81 73.53 -36.10
CA VAL A 125 77.02 72.07 -36.22
C VAL A 125 76.46 71.35 -34.98
N SER A 126 76.72 71.86 -33.78
CA SER A 126 76.24 71.27 -32.51
C SER A 126 74.71 71.29 -32.38
N THR A 127 74.04 72.39 -32.76
CA THR A 127 72.57 72.46 -32.73
C THR A 127 71.95 71.51 -33.77
N SER A 128 72.54 71.40 -34.96
CA SER A 128 72.12 70.44 -35.98
C SER A 128 72.24 68.99 -35.49
N ILE A 129 73.37 68.64 -34.86
CA ILE A 129 73.58 67.35 -34.20
C ILE A 129 72.54 67.12 -33.09
N LEU A 130 72.26 68.12 -32.24
CA LEU A 130 71.24 68.01 -31.18
C LEU A 130 69.83 67.81 -31.73
N ILE A 131 69.47 68.46 -32.85
CA ILE A 131 68.18 68.26 -33.53
C ILE A 131 68.08 66.82 -34.08
N ILE A 132 69.12 66.33 -34.77
CA ILE A 132 69.17 64.95 -35.28
C ILE A 132 69.09 63.95 -34.13
N GLN A 133 69.85 64.14 -33.05
CA GLN A 133 69.77 63.31 -31.85
C GLN A 133 68.38 63.35 -31.19
N LYS A 134 67.74 64.51 -31.10
CA LYS A 134 66.37 64.67 -30.56
C LYS A 134 65.35 63.93 -31.43
N MET A 135 65.42 64.05 -32.75
CA MET A 135 64.55 63.34 -33.68
C MET A 135 64.78 61.82 -33.65
N LEU A 136 66.03 61.37 -33.59
CA LEU A 136 66.38 59.95 -33.47
C LEU A 136 65.89 59.36 -32.14
N ARG A 137 66.11 60.05 -31.01
CA ARG A 137 65.57 59.65 -29.69
C ARG A 137 64.04 59.57 -29.72
N ALA A 138 63.37 60.57 -30.30
CA ALA A 138 61.91 60.57 -30.45
C ALA A 138 61.39 59.44 -31.36
N TYR A 139 62.07 59.16 -32.47
CA TYR A 139 61.75 58.05 -33.37
C TYR A 139 61.92 56.69 -32.67
N VAL A 140 63.06 56.45 -32.01
CA VAL A 140 63.33 55.22 -31.24
C VAL A 140 62.28 55.02 -30.14
N THR A 141 61.95 56.08 -29.38
CA THR A 141 60.91 56.01 -28.34
C THR A 141 59.52 55.72 -28.92
N ARG A 142 59.11 56.40 -30.00
CA ARG A 142 57.83 56.10 -30.69
C ARG A 142 57.79 54.68 -31.24
N ARG A 143 58.88 54.18 -31.83
CA ARG A 143 58.95 52.81 -32.37
C ARG A 143 58.98 51.75 -31.27
N ARG A 144 59.59 52.03 -30.11
CA ARG A 144 59.47 51.21 -28.89
C ARG A 144 58.03 51.19 -28.38
N MET A 145 57.40 52.36 -28.22
CA MET A 145 56.01 52.47 -27.76
C MET A 145 55.02 51.77 -28.70
N GLN A 146 55.20 51.88 -30.02
CA GLN A 146 54.40 51.16 -31.01
C GLN A 146 54.56 49.63 -30.88
N LYS A 147 55.79 49.13 -30.69
CA LYS A 147 56.06 47.70 -30.43
C LYS A 147 55.38 47.24 -29.12
N PHE A 148 55.49 48.02 -28.04
CA PHE A 148 54.81 47.72 -26.77
C PHE A 148 53.29 47.73 -26.91
N HIS A 149 52.71 48.72 -27.58
CA HIS A 149 51.26 48.80 -27.80
C HIS A 149 50.75 47.59 -28.60
N VAL A 150 51.43 47.20 -29.69
CA VAL A 150 51.07 46.00 -30.46
C VAL A 150 51.22 44.71 -29.63
N ALA A 151 52.24 44.61 -28.78
CA ALA A 151 52.40 43.48 -27.87
C ALA A 151 51.28 43.43 -26.81
N VAL A 152 50.95 44.56 -26.19
CA VAL A 152 49.86 44.68 -25.21
C VAL A 152 48.51 44.34 -25.84
N VAL A 153 48.20 44.85 -27.04
CA VAL A 153 46.96 44.50 -27.76
C VAL A 153 46.91 43.01 -28.09
N LYS A 154 48.02 42.39 -28.50
CA LYS A 154 48.09 40.92 -28.71
C LYS A 154 47.84 40.14 -27.41
N VAL A 155 48.45 40.55 -26.29
CA VAL A 155 48.22 39.93 -24.98
C VAL A 155 46.77 40.10 -24.53
N GLN A 156 46.18 41.30 -24.68
CA GLN A 156 44.77 41.56 -24.37
C GLN A 156 43.80 40.76 -25.24
N ALA A 157 44.09 40.59 -26.53
CA ALA A 157 43.29 39.74 -27.42
C ALA A 157 43.36 38.27 -27.02
N LEU A 158 44.56 37.77 -26.70
CA LEU A 158 44.77 36.39 -26.24
C LEU A 158 44.09 36.12 -24.89
N THR A 159 44.18 37.04 -23.91
CA THR A 159 43.52 36.85 -22.60
C THR A 159 42.01 36.96 -22.69
N ARG A 160 41.45 37.92 -23.45
CA ARG A 160 40.00 37.95 -23.74
C ARG A 160 39.54 36.66 -24.43
N GLY A 161 40.33 36.16 -25.40
CA GLY A 161 40.06 34.92 -26.12
C GLY A 161 40.21 33.63 -25.29
N THR A 162 41.07 33.58 -24.26
CA THR A 162 41.12 32.46 -23.32
C THR A 162 39.99 32.52 -22.30
N ILE A 163 39.68 33.70 -21.74
CA ILE A 163 38.54 33.91 -20.83
C ILE A 163 37.23 33.50 -21.49
N ALA A 164 37.00 33.89 -22.75
CA ALA A 164 35.82 33.49 -23.52
C ALA A 164 35.74 31.96 -23.71
N ARG A 165 36.85 31.30 -24.07
CA ARG A 165 36.91 29.84 -24.23
C ARG A 165 36.70 29.09 -22.90
N ILE A 166 37.22 29.60 -21.78
CA ILE A 166 36.98 29.05 -20.44
C ILE A 166 35.50 29.19 -20.06
N ARG A 167 34.88 30.36 -20.30
CA ARG A 167 33.44 30.58 -20.05
C ARG A 167 32.57 29.63 -20.90
N TRP A 168 32.89 29.47 -22.18
CA TRP A 168 32.18 28.54 -23.06
C TRP A 168 32.38 27.07 -22.66
N SER A 169 33.59 26.67 -22.25
CA SER A 169 33.88 25.33 -21.74
C SER A 169 33.03 25.00 -20.50
N ARG A 170 32.93 25.93 -19.54
CA ARG A 170 32.06 25.80 -18.35
C ARG A 170 30.58 25.63 -18.72
N ILE A 171 30.08 26.43 -19.68
CA ILE A 171 28.69 26.34 -20.18
C ILE A 171 28.45 25.00 -20.90
N ARG A 172 29.38 24.55 -21.75
CA ARG A 172 29.28 23.25 -22.43
C ARG A 172 29.29 22.09 -21.44
N GLY A 173 30.10 22.18 -20.37
CA GLY A 173 30.11 21.22 -19.26
C GLY A 173 28.75 21.13 -18.56
N SER A 174 28.16 22.27 -18.18
CA SER A 174 26.84 22.27 -17.53
C SER A 174 25.72 21.76 -18.45
N LEU A 175 25.76 22.08 -19.74
CA LEU A 175 24.81 21.54 -20.74
C LEU A 175 24.92 20.01 -20.89
N VAL A 176 26.13 19.43 -20.85
CA VAL A 176 26.33 17.98 -20.87
C VAL A 176 25.75 17.33 -19.62
N ILE A 177 26.04 17.87 -18.44
CA ILE A 177 25.50 17.39 -17.15
C ILE A 177 23.96 17.47 -17.15
N GLN A 178 23.38 18.59 -17.58
CA GLN A 178 21.92 18.74 -17.68
C GLN A 178 21.29 17.77 -18.69
N ARG A 179 21.92 17.53 -19.85
CA ARG A 179 21.43 16.56 -20.85
C ARG A 179 21.44 15.14 -20.29
N TRP A 180 22.53 14.76 -19.60
CA TRP A 180 22.64 13.47 -18.93
C TRP A 180 21.57 13.31 -17.84
N TRP A 181 21.40 14.31 -16.97
CA TRP A 181 20.43 14.29 -15.87
C TRP A 181 18.98 14.18 -16.36
N ARG A 182 18.58 14.99 -17.36
CA ARG A 182 17.25 14.86 -18.00
C ARG A 182 17.02 13.44 -18.55
N GLY A 183 18.05 12.83 -19.14
CA GLY A 183 18.00 11.43 -19.59
C GLY A 183 17.89 10.41 -18.46
N VAL A 184 18.55 10.63 -17.31
CA VAL A 184 18.43 9.78 -16.11
C VAL A 184 17.00 9.83 -15.56
N VAL A 185 16.44 11.03 -15.37
CA VAL A 185 15.07 11.21 -14.84
C VAL A 185 14.03 10.52 -15.73
N VAL A 186 14.10 10.69 -17.06
CA VAL A 186 13.17 10.05 -17.99
C VAL A 186 13.30 8.52 -17.96
N ARG A 187 14.53 7.97 -17.93
CA ARG A 187 14.73 6.51 -17.82
C ARG A 187 14.20 5.95 -16.50
N TYR A 188 14.39 6.67 -15.39
CA TYR A 188 13.86 6.29 -14.08
C TYR A 188 12.32 6.24 -14.08
N LEU A 189 11.67 7.29 -14.59
CA LEU A 189 10.20 7.35 -14.66
C LEU A 189 9.61 6.25 -15.57
N ILE A 190 10.23 5.98 -16.73
CA ILE A 190 9.80 4.89 -17.62
C ILE A 190 10.00 3.51 -16.95
N SER A 191 11.10 3.32 -16.23
CA SER A 191 11.36 2.08 -15.47
C SER A 191 10.30 1.88 -14.38
N LEU A 192 10.05 2.89 -13.56
CA LEU A 192 9.05 2.89 -12.50
C LEU A 192 7.65 2.58 -13.06
N LEU A 193 7.26 3.24 -14.15
CA LEU A 193 5.97 3.00 -14.81
C LEU A 193 5.86 1.58 -15.37
N LYS A 194 6.91 1.03 -15.97
CA LYS A 194 6.95 -0.37 -16.45
C LYS A 194 6.80 -1.37 -15.29
N HIS A 195 7.53 -1.17 -14.18
CA HIS A 195 7.43 -2.03 -13.01
C HIS A 195 6.05 -1.96 -12.33
N ALA A 196 5.48 -0.76 -12.17
CA ALA A 196 4.13 -0.56 -11.65
C ALA A 196 3.07 -1.22 -12.56
N THR A 197 3.17 -1.01 -13.88
CA THR A 197 2.26 -1.61 -14.86
C THR A 197 2.34 -3.13 -14.86
N GLY A 198 3.55 -3.72 -14.82
CA GLY A 198 3.73 -5.17 -14.72
C GLY A 198 3.14 -5.77 -13.43
N ARG A 199 3.29 -5.06 -12.29
CA ARG A 199 2.63 -5.45 -11.03
C ARG A 199 1.12 -5.36 -11.09
N LEU A 200 0.56 -4.30 -11.69
CA LEU A 200 -0.89 -4.15 -11.86
C LEU A 200 -1.46 -5.22 -12.80
N GLN A 201 -0.80 -5.49 -13.94
CA GLN A 201 -1.21 -6.52 -14.89
C GLN A 201 -1.16 -7.94 -14.29
N SER A 202 -0.10 -8.28 -13.54
CA SER A 202 0.01 -9.59 -12.87
C SER A 202 -1.01 -9.74 -11.75
N TYR A 203 -1.25 -8.71 -10.93
CA TYR A 203 -2.31 -8.70 -9.93
C TYR A 203 -3.71 -8.86 -10.56
N TYR A 204 -3.99 -8.12 -11.64
CA TYR A 204 -5.26 -8.23 -12.38
C TYR A 204 -5.48 -9.63 -12.97
N ARG A 205 -4.48 -10.19 -13.66
CA ARG A 205 -4.52 -11.57 -14.19
C ARG A 205 -4.78 -12.58 -13.06
N GLY A 206 -4.02 -12.50 -11.97
CA GLY A 206 -4.18 -13.37 -10.81
C GLY A 206 -5.55 -13.25 -10.14
N ARG A 207 -6.08 -12.02 -10.00
CA ARG A 207 -7.42 -11.77 -9.45
C ARG A 207 -8.52 -12.31 -10.36
N ARG A 208 -8.44 -12.08 -11.68
CA ARG A 208 -9.39 -12.63 -12.68
C ARG A 208 -9.43 -14.16 -12.64
N THR A 209 -8.27 -14.81 -12.65
CA THR A 209 -8.17 -16.29 -12.60
C THR A 209 -8.72 -16.86 -11.30
N ARG A 210 -8.31 -16.33 -10.13
CA ARG A 210 -8.84 -16.78 -8.82
C ARG A 210 -10.35 -16.60 -8.74
N PHE A 211 -10.86 -15.45 -9.17
CA PHE A 211 -12.29 -15.15 -9.19
C PHE A 211 -13.08 -16.16 -10.03
N ALA A 212 -12.66 -16.42 -11.28
CA ALA A 212 -13.32 -17.40 -12.15
C ALA A 212 -13.24 -18.83 -11.59
N TYR A 213 -12.09 -19.23 -11.01
CA TYR A 213 -11.93 -20.51 -10.33
C TYR A 213 -12.88 -20.67 -9.13
N HIS A 214 -12.98 -19.67 -8.25
CA HIS A 214 -13.89 -19.73 -7.09
C HIS A 214 -15.36 -19.80 -7.53
N LEU A 215 -15.73 -19.03 -8.55
CA LEU A 215 -17.08 -18.98 -9.13
C LEU A 215 -17.50 -20.34 -9.72
N LEU A 216 -16.59 -21.00 -10.43
CA LEU A 216 -16.76 -22.35 -10.99
C LEU A 216 -16.78 -23.42 -9.89
N ARG A 217 -15.86 -23.35 -8.91
CA ARG A 217 -15.82 -24.28 -7.77
C ARG A 217 -17.10 -24.21 -6.94
N GLN A 218 -17.66 -23.01 -6.71
CA GLN A 218 -18.96 -22.84 -6.04
C GLN A 218 -20.09 -23.53 -6.82
N ALA A 219 -20.15 -23.32 -8.14
CA ALA A 219 -21.16 -23.97 -8.99
C ALA A 219 -21.05 -25.50 -8.96
N ILE A 220 -19.84 -26.04 -9.18
CA ILE A 220 -19.58 -27.49 -9.11
C ILE A 220 -19.94 -28.06 -7.73
N THR A 221 -19.56 -27.37 -6.65
CA THR A 221 -19.84 -27.83 -5.27
C THR A 221 -21.34 -27.85 -4.98
N ARG A 222 -22.09 -26.82 -5.41
CA ARG A 222 -23.56 -26.78 -5.29
C ARG A 222 -24.22 -27.90 -6.11
N ILE A 223 -23.78 -28.16 -7.34
CA ILE A 223 -24.28 -29.27 -8.17
C ILE A 223 -23.98 -30.63 -7.52
N GLN A 224 -22.75 -30.87 -7.08
CA GLN A 224 -22.35 -32.12 -6.42
C GLN A 224 -23.14 -32.36 -5.13
N ALA A 225 -23.38 -31.33 -4.32
CA ALA A 225 -24.21 -31.44 -3.12
C ALA A 225 -25.67 -31.80 -3.47
N SER A 226 -26.26 -31.14 -4.47
CA SER A 226 -27.62 -31.43 -4.95
C SER A 226 -27.76 -32.86 -5.48
N VAL A 227 -26.81 -33.34 -6.30
CA VAL A 227 -26.82 -34.71 -6.86
C VAL A 227 -26.64 -35.76 -5.77
N ARG A 228 -25.71 -35.57 -4.83
CA ARG A 228 -25.52 -36.47 -3.68
C ARG A 228 -26.79 -36.52 -2.80
N GLY A 229 -27.37 -35.37 -2.47
CA GLY A 229 -28.60 -35.28 -1.69
C GLY A 229 -29.82 -35.88 -2.41
N TRP A 230 -29.93 -35.74 -3.72
CA TRP A 230 -30.95 -36.41 -4.54
C TRP A 230 -30.77 -37.93 -4.54
N SER A 231 -29.54 -38.42 -4.74
CA SER A 231 -29.23 -39.86 -4.74
C SER A 231 -29.58 -40.52 -3.40
N VAL A 232 -29.20 -39.91 -2.27
CA VAL A 232 -29.56 -40.38 -0.93
C VAL A 232 -31.07 -40.38 -0.73
N ARG A 233 -31.78 -39.29 -1.08
CA ARG A 233 -33.25 -39.25 -1.00
C ARG A 233 -33.92 -40.32 -1.85
N LYS A 234 -33.39 -40.61 -3.04
CA LYS A 234 -33.95 -41.65 -3.93
C LYS A 234 -33.71 -43.07 -3.39
N LYS A 235 -32.54 -43.34 -2.81
CA LYS A 235 -32.27 -44.60 -2.08
C LYS A 235 -33.20 -44.78 -0.88
N VAL A 236 -33.32 -43.76 -0.02
CA VAL A 236 -34.22 -43.79 1.15
C VAL A 236 -35.69 -43.98 0.71
N GLN A 237 -36.13 -43.28 -0.33
CA GLN A 237 -37.47 -43.48 -0.90
C GLN A 237 -37.71 -44.95 -1.31
N PHE A 238 -36.77 -45.56 -2.02
CA PHE A 238 -36.88 -46.96 -2.46
C PHE A 238 -36.92 -47.94 -1.27
N ILE A 239 -36.08 -47.73 -0.25
CA ILE A 239 -36.07 -48.55 0.97
C ILE A 239 -37.44 -48.48 1.68
N LEU A 240 -37.98 -47.28 1.89
CA LEU A 240 -39.30 -47.10 2.52
C LEU A 240 -40.44 -47.74 1.71
N GLU A 241 -40.44 -47.56 0.39
CA GLU A 241 -41.46 -48.15 -0.49
C GLU A 241 -41.43 -49.68 -0.45
N HIS A 242 -40.23 -50.27 -0.41
CA HIS A 242 -40.08 -51.71 -0.23
C HIS A 242 -40.53 -52.18 1.16
N GLN A 243 -40.05 -51.54 2.25
CA GLN A 243 -40.42 -51.92 3.62
C GLN A 243 -41.94 -51.79 3.87
N ILE A 244 -42.57 -50.71 3.42
CA ILE A 244 -44.02 -50.51 3.54
C ILE A 244 -44.80 -51.60 2.79
N ALA A 245 -44.35 -52.01 1.59
CA ALA A 245 -44.98 -53.11 0.86
C ALA A 245 -44.84 -54.46 1.59
N GLN A 246 -43.63 -54.79 2.05
CA GLN A 246 -43.37 -56.05 2.78
C GLN A 246 -44.16 -56.13 4.11
N TYR A 247 -44.33 -55.00 4.81
CA TYR A 247 -45.16 -54.93 6.02
C TYR A 247 -46.67 -54.92 5.71
N ARG A 248 -47.12 -54.28 4.62
CA ARG A 248 -48.54 -54.30 4.18
C ARG A 248 -49.04 -55.73 4.03
N ASP A 249 -48.31 -56.54 3.27
CA ASP A 249 -48.68 -57.92 2.98
C ASP A 249 -48.81 -58.77 4.25
N GLN A 250 -47.95 -58.52 5.26
CA GLN A 250 -48.02 -59.20 6.55
C GLN A 250 -49.16 -58.69 7.44
N ILE A 251 -49.25 -57.36 7.65
CA ILE A 251 -50.29 -56.74 8.48
C ILE A 251 -51.68 -57.14 7.98
N VAL A 252 -51.88 -57.25 6.67
CA VAL A 252 -53.12 -57.71 6.05
C VAL A 252 -53.54 -59.12 6.52
N VAL A 253 -52.61 -60.08 6.55
CA VAL A 253 -52.85 -61.44 7.07
C VAL A 253 -53.04 -61.44 8.58
N LEU A 254 -52.17 -60.72 9.31
CA LEU A 254 -52.22 -60.61 10.77
C LEU A 254 -53.51 -59.93 11.25
N TRP A 255 -54.07 -58.98 10.50
CA TRP A 255 -55.38 -58.37 10.75
C TRP A 255 -56.53 -59.37 10.65
N GLN A 256 -56.47 -60.34 9.73
CA GLN A 256 -57.46 -61.41 9.67
C GLN A 256 -57.37 -62.28 10.94
N ARG A 257 -56.16 -62.75 11.29
CA ARG A 257 -55.96 -63.62 12.47
C ARG A 257 -56.29 -62.92 13.79
N ALA A 258 -55.85 -61.68 13.98
CA ALA A 258 -56.16 -60.87 15.16
C ALA A 258 -57.61 -60.31 15.17
N SER A 259 -58.48 -60.71 14.23
CA SER A 259 -59.87 -60.23 14.10
C SER A 259 -60.03 -58.69 14.17
N THR A 260 -59.07 -57.95 13.61
CA THR A 260 -59.01 -56.48 13.77
C THR A 260 -60.25 -55.80 13.17
N PRO A 261 -60.93 -54.86 13.88
CA PRO A 261 -62.14 -54.18 13.40
C PRO A 261 -61.93 -53.48 12.05
N PHE A 262 -62.94 -53.47 11.17
CA PHE A 262 -62.78 -52.93 9.82
C PHE A 262 -62.78 -51.40 9.78
N SER A 263 -63.38 -50.73 10.77
CA SER A 263 -63.29 -49.27 10.91
C SER A 263 -61.83 -48.81 11.07
N TYR A 264 -61.10 -49.47 11.97
CA TYR A 264 -59.67 -49.25 12.20
C TYR A 264 -58.85 -49.54 10.94
N ARG A 265 -59.09 -50.68 10.25
CA ARG A 265 -58.41 -50.99 8.97
C ARG A 265 -58.63 -49.88 7.94
N ALA A 266 -59.85 -49.35 7.84
CA ALA A 266 -60.20 -48.30 6.88
C ALA A 266 -59.52 -46.95 7.19
N GLN A 267 -59.33 -46.62 8.46
CA GLN A 267 -58.57 -45.44 8.90
C GLN A 267 -57.06 -45.61 8.78
N PHE A 268 -56.55 -46.84 8.96
CA PHE A 268 -55.13 -47.14 8.89
C PHE A 268 -54.62 -47.26 7.45
N TRP A 269 -55.43 -47.79 6.54
CA TRP A 269 -55.02 -48.11 5.17
C TRP A 269 -54.33 -46.97 4.38
N PRO A 270 -54.75 -45.69 4.49
CA PRO A 270 -54.06 -44.57 3.83
C PRO A 270 -52.59 -44.41 4.24
N TYR A 271 -52.13 -44.96 5.38
CA TYR A 271 -50.71 -44.90 5.76
C TYR A 271 -49.82 -45.81 4.88
N PHE A 272 -50.35 -46.90 4.32
CA PHE A 272 -49.62 -47.71 3.33
C PHE A 272 -49.40 -46.97 2.00
N GLN A 273 -50.29 -46.05 1.65
CA GLN A 273 -50.18 -45.22 0.44
C GLN A 273 -49.22 -44.02 0.64
N ARG A 274 -49.03 -43.58 1.89
CA ARG A 274 -48.21 -42.41 2.24
C ARG A 274 -46.73 -42.78 2.37
N ARG A 275 -45.97 -42.47 1.32
CA ARG A 275 -44.50 -42.62 1.19
C ARG A 275 -43.74 -41.63 2.10
N THR A 276 -43.99 -41.67 3.41
CA THR A 276 -43.41 -40.76 4.42
C THR A 276 -42.85 -41.52 5.61
N PHE A 277 -41.89 -40.93 6.33
CA PHE A 277 -41.32 -41.53 7.55
C PHE A 277 -42.39 -41.80 8.62
N VAL A 278 -43.40 -40.94 8.74
CA VAL A 278 -44.54 -41.14 9.65
C VAL A 278 -45.39 -42.33 9.22
N GLY A 279 -45.67 -42.47 7.91
CA GLY A 279 -46.38 -43.64 7.36
C GLY A 279 -45.63 -44.94 7.64
N HIS A 280 -44.33 -44.99 7.32
CA HIS A 280 -43.47 -46.13 7.65
C HIS A 280 -43.45 -46.46 9.14
N ARG A 281 -43.31 -45.46 10.02
CA ARG A 281 -43.26 -45.67 11.47
C ARG A 281 -44.58 -46.20 12.03
N LEU A 282 -45.72 -45.68 11.57
CA LEU A 282 -47.05 -46.20 11.92
C LEU A 282 -47.23 -47.66 11.48
N VAL A 283 -46.85 -47.99 10.25
CA VAL A 283 -46.84 -49.37 9.72
C VAL A 283 -45.93 -50.27 10.56
N THR A 284 -44.76 -49.77 10.97
CA THR A 284 -43.80 -50.50 11.81
C THR A 284 -44.32 -50.73 13.23
N ASP A 285 -45.03 -49.77 13.82
CA ASP A 285 -45.60 -49.92 15.17
C ASP A 285 -46.89 -50.76 15.16
N GLU A 286 -47.64 -50.79 14.04
CA GLU A 286 -48.79 -51.69 13.86
C GLU A 286 -48.37 -53.16 13.70
N ILE A 287 -47.32 -53.47 12.92
CA ILE A 287 -46.83 -54.85 12.86
C ILE A 287 -46.29 -55.32 14.21
N LYS A 288 -45.58 -54.46 14.96
CA LYS A 288 -45.18 -54.71 16.36
C LYS A 288 -46.39 -54.99 17.26
N ARG A 289 -47.46 -54.18 17.18
CA ARG A 289 -48.71 -54.38 17.94
C ARG A 289 -49.35 -55.72 17.64
N LEU A 290 -49.46 -56.10 16.35
CA LEU A 290 -50.07 -57.35 15.93
C LEU A 290 -49.26 -58.59 16.35
N TRP A 291 -47.93 -58.52 16.29
CA TRP A 291 -47.05 -59.57 16.80
C TRP A 291 -47.23 -59.81 18.30
N VAL A 292 -47.36 -58.75 19.10
CA VAL A 292 -47.64 -58.85 20.55
C VAL A 292 -49.02 -59.44 20.81
N VAL A 293 -50.06 -59.00 20.09
CA VAL A 293 -51.44 -59.51 20.25
C VAL A 293 -51.55 -60.99 19.89
N LEU A 294 -50.88 -61.42 18.81
CA LEU A 294 -50.87 -62.82 18.35
C LEU A 294 -49.81 -63.70 19.04
N GLN A 295 -49.04 -63.13 19.97
CA GLN A 295 -47.98 -63.80 20.74
C GLN A 295 -46.93 -64.50 19.85
N LEU A 296 -46.60 -63.88 18.71
CA LEU A 296 -45.62 -64.41 17.76
C LEU A 296 -44.23 -64.43 18.40
N ARG A 297 -43.65 -65.62 18.52
CA ARG A 297 -42.29 -65.81 19.04
C ARG A 297 -41.27 -65.60 17.92
N ILE A 298 -40.31 -64.74 18.19
CA ILE A 298 -39.12 -64.56 17.35
C ILE A 298 -38.27 -65.84 17.48
N ALA A 299 -38.04 -66.54 16.37
CA ALA A 299 -36.88 -67.41 16.24
C ALA A 299 -35.63 -66.54 16.07
N GLU A 300 -34.51 -66.92 16.68
CA GLU A 300 -33.26 -66.15 16.61
C GLU A 300 -32.67 -66.23 15.20
N TYR A 301 -33.03 -65.27 14.36
CA TYR A 301 -32.65 -65.25 12.95
C TYR A 301 -31.26 -64.62 12.77
N GLU A 302 -30.22 -65.45 12.80
CA GLU A 302 -28.87 -65.04 12.45
C GLU A 302 -28.72 -64.81 10.93
N GLY A 303 -28.70 -63.53 10.55
CA GLY A 303 -28.20 -63.10 9.25
C GLY A 303 -29.20 -63.14 8.09
N LEU A 304 -29.63 -61.95 7.66
CA LEU A 304 -29.93 -61.72 6.25
C LEU A 304 -29.03 -60.58 5.75
N LEU A 305 -28.06 -60.90 4.89
CA LEU A 305 -27.19 -59.91 4.28
C LEU A 305 -27.96 -59.13 3.19
N VAL A 306 -28.65 -58.07 3.61
CA VAL A 306 -28.96 -56.95 2.71
C VAL A 306 -27.71 -56.08 2.64
N ASP A 307 -27.29 -55.68 1.42
CA ASP A 307 -26.11 -54.87 1.12
C ASP A 307 -25.72 -53.94 2.29
N ASP A 308 -24.50 -54.10 2.83
CA ASP A 308 -24.08 -53.35 4.03
C ASP A 308 -24.26 -51.84 3.85
N THR A 309 -24.00 -51.29 2.65
CA THR A 309 -24.23 -49.86 2.36
C THR A 309 -25.70 -49.42 2.48
N THR A 310 -26.65 -50.32 2.21
CA THR A 310 -28.09 -50.11 2.34
C THR A 310 -28.53 -50.29 3.80
N PHE A 311 -27.98 -51.29 4.50
CA PHE A 311 -28.21 -51.50 5.93
C PHE A 311 -27.66 -50.34 6.78
N GLN A 312 -26.41 -49.91 6.61
CA GLN A 312 -25.84 -48.77 7.33
C GLN A 312 -26.57 -47.46 7.01
N LEU A 313 -27.05 -47.27 5.76
CA LEU A 313 -27.88 -46.10 5.41
C LEU A 313 -29.23 -46.13 6.15
N ALA A 314 -29.94 -47.26 6.15
CA ALA A 314 -31.20 -47.39 6.88
C ALA A 314 -30.99 -47.23 8.39
N LYS A 315 -29.91 -47.79 8.94
CA LYS A 315 -29.54 -47.73 10.36
C LYS A 315 -29.18 -46.31 10.81
N GLY A 316 -28.33 -45.62 10.03
CA GLY A 316 -27.95 -44.23 10.28
C GLY A 316 -29.11 -43.23 10.11
N MET A 317 -30.18 -43.62 9.41
CA MET A 317 -31.41 -42.84 9.26
C MET A 317 -32.54 -43.26 10.23
N GLY A 318 -32.39 -44.35 10.99
CA GLY A 318 -33.38 -44.82 11.97
C GLY A 318 -34.51 -45.72 11.43
N PHE A 319 -34.32 -46.40 10.29
CA PHE A 319 -35.31 -47.32 9.67
C PHE A 319 -34.93 -48.80 9.77
N ALA A 320 -33.95 -49.10 10.64
CA ALA A 320 -33.28 -50.39 10.76
C ALA A 320 -32.73 -50.61 12.18
N THR A 321 -33.61 -50.66 13.17
CA THR A 321 -33.25 -51.30 14.45
C THR A 321 -33.03 -52.81 14.22
N LYS A 322 -32.31 -53.47 15.14
CA LYS A 322 -32.05 -54.93 15.06
C LYS A 322 -33.33 -55.77 15.04
N ASP A 323 -34.45 -55.22 15.52
CA ASP A 323 -35.74 -55.91 15.59
C ASP A 323 -36.60 -55.72 14.34
N GLU A 324 -36.48 -54.59 13.65
CA GLU A 324 -37.32 -54.28 12.49
C GLU A 324 -37.06 -55.21 11.29
N TRP A 325 -35.80 -55.61 11.09
CA TRP A 325 -35.45 -56.63 10.09
C TRP A 325 -36.02 -58.03 10.39
N LYS A 326 -36.30 -58.36 11.67
CA LYS A 326 -36.91 -59.63 12.06
C LYS A 326 -38.36 -59.75 11.58
N TYR A 327 -39.07 -58.61 11.48
CA TYR A 327 -40.40 -58.59 10.89
C TYR A 327 -40.35 -58.72 9.36
N LEU A 328 -39.27 -58.29 8.69
CA LEU A 328 -39.11 -58.47 7.25
C LEU A 328 -38.82 -59.92 6.86
N SER A 329 -37.94 -60.63 7.58
CA SER A 329 -37.53 -62.00 7.21
C SER A 329 -38.63 -63.06 7.40
N VAL A 330 -39.62 -62.82 8.26
CA VAL A 330 -40.66 -63.80 8.63
C VAL A 330 -41.91 -63.73 7.71
N LYS A 331 -41.93 -62.84 6.71
CA LYS A 331 -43.06 -62.68 5.76
C LYS A 331 -43.52 -64.00 5.14
N GLU A 332 -42.60 -64.74 4.53
CA GLU A 332 -42.90 -65.97 3.78
C GLU A 332 -43.41 -67.09 4.71
N GLN A 333 -42.96 -67.10 5.98
CA GLN A 333 -43.46 -68.01 7.01
C GLN A 333 -44.90 -67.67 7.42
N ILE A 334 -45.23 -66.38 7.56
CA ILE A 334 -46.62 -65.93 7.85
C ILE A 334 -47.56 -66.25 6.67
N GLN A 335 -47.11 -66.05 5.43
CA GLN A 335 -47.91 -66.29 4.22
C GLN A 335 -48.09 -67.77 3.86
N SER A 336 -47.11 -68.63 4.18
CA SER A 336 -47.26 -70.08 4.01
C SER A 336 -48.20 -70.67 5.08
N HIS A 337 -47.96 -70.36 6.35
CA HIS A 337 -48.75 -70.92 7.45
C HIS A 337 -50.18 -70.38 7.56
N SER A 338 -50.51 -69.23 6.92
CA SER A 338 -51.89 -68.72 6.91
C SER A 338 -52.90 -69.68 6.30
N ASN A 339 -52.43 -70.61 5.45
CA ASN A 339 -53.27 -71.50 4.64
C ASN A 339 -53.21 -72.97 5.11
N SER A 340 -52.36 -73.32 6.08
CA SER A 340 -52.12 -74.72 6.50
C SER A 340 -53.01 -75.16 7.68
N PRO A 341 -53.54 -76.40 7.67
CA PRO A 341 -54.31 -76.98 8.77
C PRO A 341 -53.41 -77.36 9.96
N GLY A 342 -53.03 -76.36 10.75
CA GLY A 342 -52.22 -76.50 11.97
C GLY A 342 -51.94 -75.17 12.68
N THR A 343 -52.73 -74.14 12.38
CA THR A 343 -52.31 -72.74 12.47
C THR A 343 -52.16 -72.23 13.91
N GLN A 344 -52.88 -72.82 14.87
CA GLN A 344 -52.78 -72.47 16.30
C GLN A 344 -51.37 -72.64 16.88
N ARG A 345 -50.53 -73.53 16.29
CA ARG A 345 -49.13 -73.70 16.71
C ARG A 345 -48.25 -72.51 16.34
N TRP A 346 -48.62 -71.76 15.29
CA TRP A 346 -47.89 -70.57 14.81
C TRP A 346 -48.48 -69.26 15.33
N PHE A 347 -49.79 -69.20 15.57
CA PHE A 347 -50.48 -68.02 16.12
C PHE A 347 -51.11 -68.33 17.49
N PRO A 348 -50.30 -68.60 18.55
CA PRO A 348 -50.82 -69.02 19.86
C PRO A 348 -51.75 -67.96 20.51
N GLY A 349 -51.58 -66.68 20.16
CA GLY A 349 -52.46 -65.60 20.61
C GLY A 349 -53.86 -65.58 20.00
N GLU A 350 -54.21 -66.43 19.01
CA GLU A 350 -55.58 -66.49 18.46
C GLU A 350 -56.64 -66.84 19.54
N GLY A 351 -56.26 -67.64 20.54
CA GLY A 351 -57.11 -67.95 21.70
C GLY A 351 -57.09 -66.89 22.82
N SER A 352 -56.35 -65.78 22.65
CA SER A 352 -56.21 -64.75 23.68
C SER A 352 -57.52 -64.01 23.94
N ARG A 353 -57.76 -63.63 25.21
CA ARG A 353 -58.87 -62.74 25.61
C ARG A 353 -58.95 -61.48 24.74
N ALA A 354 -57.80 -60.93 24.30
CA ALA A 354 -57.74 -59.77 23.42
C ALA A 354 -58.28 -60.06 22.00
N VAL A 355 -57.94 -61.22 21.41
CA VAL A 355 -58.43 -61.60 20.07
C VAL A 355 -59.90 -62.01 20.12
N ILE A 356 -60.33 -62.70 21.18
CA ILE A 356 -61.76 -63.01 21.43
C ILE A 356 -62.57 -61.72 21.59
N GLN A 357 -62.03 -60.70 22.26
CA GLN A 357 -62.66 -59.37 22.34
C GLN A 357 -62.68 -58.69 20.97
N ALA A 358 -61.58 -58.68 20.21
CA ALA A 358 -61.52 -58.13 18.86
C ALA A 358 -62.53 -58.80 17.90
N GLN A 359 -62.70 -60.12 17.97
CA GLN A 359 -63.71 -60.87 17.21
C GLN A 359 -65.13 -60.42 17.54
N ARG A 360 -65.44 -60.15 18.82
CA ARG A 360 -66.73 -59.57 19.25
C ARG A 360 -66.92 -58.15 18.71
N HIS A 361 -65.87 -57.32 18.71
CA HIS A 361 -65.91 -55.98 18.08
C HIS A 361 -66.18 -56.07 16.57
N LEU A 362 -65.47 -56.92 15.84
CA LEU A 362 -65.66 -57.12 14.40
C LEU A 362 -67.07 -57.61 14.06
N LEU A 363 -67.62 -58.57 14.82
CA LEU A 363 -69.01 -59.01 14.65
C LEU A 363 -70.02 -57.88 14.88
N ALA A 364 -69.81 -57.04 15.90
CA ALA A 364 -70.67 -55.89 16.15
C ALA A 364 -70.59 -54.83 15.05
N GLU A 365 -69.39 -54.56 14.48
CA GLU A 365 -69.27 -53.66 13.33
C GLU A 365 -70.00 -54.21 12.10
N ARG A 366 -69.99 -55.53 11.86
CA ARG A 366 -70.79 -56.15 10.79
C ARG A 366 -72.29 -55.95 11.01
N VAL A 367 -72.77 -55.99 12.27
CA VAL A 367 -74.15 -55.63 12.62
C VAL A 367 -74.43 -54.13 12.35
N GLN A 368 -73.53 -53.23 12.74
CA GLN A 368 -73.68 -51.79 12.45
C GLN A 368 -73.71 -51.50 10.94
N CYS A 369 -72.90 -52.22 10.14
CA CYS A 369 -72.97 -52.18 8.68
C CYS A 369 -74.36 -52.57 8.15
N TYR A 370 -74.94 -53.66 8.68
CA TYR A 370 -76.28 -54.09 8.30
C TYR A 370 -77.36 -53.05 8.65
N GLU A 371 -77.28 -52.40 9.82
CA GLU A 371 -78.24 -51.37 10.23
C GLU A 371 -78.06 -50.06 9.47
N ARG A 372 -76.83 -49.58 9.20
CA ARG A 372 -76.59 -48.42 8.32
C ARG A 372 -77.12 -48.67 6.92
N LEU A 373 -76.88 -49.86 6.36
CA LEU A 373 -77.49 -50.29 5.09
C LEU A 373 -79.03 -50.43 5.17
N ALA A 374 -79.64 -50.37 6.36
CA ALA A 374 -81.09 -50.38 6.57
C ALA A 374 -81.70 -49.01 6.89
N SER A 375 -80.95 -48.09 7.49
CA SER A 375 -81.37 -46.71 7.78
C SER A 375 -81.00 -45.71 6.67
N MET A 376 -80.12 -46.08 5.73
CA MET A 376 -79.70 -45.19 4.63
C MET A 376 -80.88 -44.85 3.70
N THR A 377 -81.29 -43.58 3.75
CA THR A 377 -82.42 -43.02 3.00
C THR A 377 -82.09 -42.60 1.57
N ASP A 378 -80.84 -42.23 1.27
CA ASP A 378 -80.44 -41.81 -0.08
C ASP A 378 -80.23 -43.02 -1.02
N PRO A 379 -81.05 -43.19 -2.08
CA PRO A 379 -80.88 -44.26 -3.06
C PRO A 379 -79.61 -44.12 -3.91
N LYS A 380 -79.03 -42.91 -4.05
CA LYS A 380 -77.79 -42.68 -4.80
C LYS A 380 -76.59 -43.25 -4.05
N LEU A 381 -76.41 -42.89 -2.78
CA LEU A 381 -75.36 -43.49 -1.94
C LEU A 381 -75.56 -45.01 -1.77
N LEU A 382 -76.80 -45.47 -1.59
CA LEU A 382 -77.09 -46.90 -1.44
C LEU A 382 -76.74 -47.71 -2.71
N SER A 383 -77.03 -47.19 -3.90
CA SER A 383 -76.64 -47.82 -5.17
C SER A 383 -75.13 -47.73 -5.44
N GLN A 384 -74.45 -46.65 -5.05
CA GLN A 384 -72.98 -46.58 -5.08
C GLN A 384 -72.33 -47.67 -4.23
N VAL A 385 -72.80 -47.89 -2.99
CA VAL A 385 -72.27 -48.96 -2.12
C VAL A 385 -72.55 -50.34 -2.70
N TYR A 386 -73.74 -50.59 -3.26
CA TYR A 386 -74.04 -51.86 -3.94
C TYR A 386 -73.13 -52.11 -5.17
N ASN A 387 -72.85 -51.07 -5.96
CA ASN A 387 -71.94 -51.16 -7.10
C ASN A 387 -70.48 -51.41 -6.67
N LEU A 388 -70.00 -50.78 -5.59
CA LEU A 388 -68.64 -51.00 -5.04
C LEU A 388 -68.38 -52.46 -4.59
N PHE A 389 -69.44 -53.21 -4.26
CA PHE A 389 -69.35 -54.64 -3.90
C PHE A 389 -69.80 -55.59 -5.03
N GLY A 390 -70.26 -55.10 -6.18
CA GLY A 390 -70.80 -55.93 -7.26
C GLY A 390 -72.07 -56.70 -6.88
N VAL A 391 -72.90 -56.15 -6.00
CA VAL A 391 -74.10 -56.81 -5.44
C VAL A 391 -75.36 -56.21 -6.03
N SER A 392 -76.20 -57.02 -6.69
CA SER A 392 -77.45 -56.53 -7.27
C SER A 392 -78.44 -56.06 -6.19
N SER A 393 -79.17 -54.98 -6.49
CA SER A 393 -80.24 -54.51 -5.60
C SER A 393 -81.40 -55.52 -5.47
N THR A 394 -81.56 -56.45 -6.40
CA THR A 394 -82.56 -57.54 -6.28
C THR A 394 -82.07 -58.75 -5.48
N GLU A 395 -80.79 -58.81 -5.08
CA GLU A 395 -80.20 -60.02 -4.50
C GLU A 395 -80.70 -60.32 -3.06
N LYS A 396 -81.17 -61.55 -2.85
CA LYS A 396 -81.60 -62.04 -1.52
C LYS A 396 -80.40 -61.99 -0.56
N LYS A 397 -80.65 -61.51 0.67
CA LYS A 397 -79.64 -61.30 1.73
C LYS A 397 -78.51 -60.29 1.41
N LYS A 398 -78.60 -59.46 0.34
CA LYS A 398 -77.55 -58.48 -0.07
C LYS A 398 -76.79 -57.76 1.07
N LYS A 399 -77.49 -57.24 2.07
CA LYS A 399 -76.88 -56.51 3.22
C LYS A 399 -75.94 -57.38 4.07
N VAL A 400 -76.24 -58.68 4.20
CA VAL A 400 -75.39 -59.67 4.90
C VAL A 400 -74.17 -60.02 4.04
N LYS A 401 -74.38 -60.27 2.74
CA LYS A 401 -73.29 -60.50 1.77
C LYS A 401 -72.27 -59.34 1.77
N ILE A 402 -72.75 -58.10 1.86
CA ILE A 402 -71.89 -56.90 1.98
C ILE A 402 -71.22 -56.82 3.35
N SER A 403 -71.96 -56.98 4.47
CA SER A 403 -71.36 -56.95 5.82
C SER A 403 -70.28 -58.01 6.01
N ASP A 404 -70.40 -59.15 5.35
CA ASP A 404 -69.45 -60.27 5.44
C ASP A 404 -68.27 -60.07 4.46
N SER A 405 -68.50 -59.51 3.27
CA SER A 405 -67.47 -59.23 2.27
C SER A 405 -66.49 -58.11 2.67
N PHE A 406 -66.79 -57.27 3.66
CA PHE A 406 -65.81 -56.29 4.16
C PHE A 406 -64.49 -56.98 4.58
N TRP A 407 -63.40 -56.59 3.91
CA TRP A 407 -62.04 -57.11 4.09
C TRP A 407 -61.85 -58.62 3.85
N SER A 408 -62.71 -59.24 3.02
CA SER A 408 -62.48 -60.61 2.53
C SER A 408 -61.40 -60.69 1.45
N ASP A 409 -61.26 -59.63 0.64
CA ASP A 409 -60.33 -59.55 -0.50
C ASP A 409 -59.41 -58.32 -0.35
N HIS A 410 -58.10 -58.53 -0.45
CA HIS A 410 -57.10 -57.50 -0.15
C HIS A 410 -56.74 -56.61 -1.33
N GLU A 411 -57.06 -57.02 -2.55
CA GLU A 411 -56.95 -56.17 -3.75
C GLU A 411 -58.06 -55.12 -3.74
N LYS A 412 -59.25 -55.49 -3.24
CA LYS A 412 -60.42 -54.62 -3.12
C LYS A 412 -60.40 -53.70 -1.89
N ALA A 413 -59.33 -53.67 -1.12
CA ALA A 413 -59.20 -52.87 0.11
C ALA A 413 -59.43 -51.36 -0.13
N ASP A 414 -58.97 -50.77 -1.25
CA ASP A 414 -59.25 -49.36 -1.59
C ASP A 414 -60.76 -49.09 -1.81
N LEU A 415 -61.51 -50.09 -2.30
CA LEU A 415 -62.97 -50.01 -2.45
C LEU A 415 -63.65 -50.15 -1.09
N TYR A 416 -63.15 -51.02 -0.21
CA TYR A 416 -63.65 -51.17 1.15
C TYR A 416 -63.43 -49.92 2.00
N VAL A 417 -62.29 -49.23 1.86
CA VAL A 417 -62.06 -47.92 2.51
C VAL A 417 -63.12 -46.91 2.06
N LYS A 418 -63.33 -46.76 0.75
CA LYS A 418 -64.35 -45.85 0.19
C LYS A 418 -65.76 -46.19 0.69
N ALA A 419 -66.15 -47.47 0.66
CA ALA A 419 -67.45 -47.90 1.16
C ALA A 419 -67.62 -47.71 2.68
N THR A 420 -66.55 -47.93 3.47
CA THR A 420 -66.57 -47.69 4.93
C THR A 420 -66.78 -46.20 5.22
N MET A 421 -66.10 -45.31 4.49
CA MET A 421 -66.25 -43.85 4.66
C MET A 421 -67.61 -43.31 4.19
N ILE A 422 -68.32 -44.02 3.29
CA ILE A 422 -69.70 -43.71 2.88
C ILE A 422 -70.72 -44.16 3.95
N LEU A 423 -70.53 -45.35 4.55
CA LEU A 423 -71.44 -45.87 5.59
C LEU A 423 -71.23 -45.21 6.96
N PHE A 424 -70.01 -44.76 7.23
CA PHE A 424 -69.58 -44.18 8.51
C PHE A 424 -68.78 -42.88 8.27
N PRO A 425 -69.42 -41.79 7.79
CA PRO A 425 -68.75 -40.52 7.55
C PRO A 425 -68.09 -39.95 8.81
N GLU A 426 -68.55 -40.33 10.00
CA GLU A 426 -67.89 -39.97 11.27
C GLU A 426 -66.41 -40.43 11.36
N LEU A 427 -66.02 -41.48 10.63
CA LEU A 427 -64.63 -41.98 10.61
C LEU A 427 -63.63 -41.05 9.93
N GLN A 428 -64.08 -39.96 9.31
CA GLN A 428 -63.20 -38.89 8.85
C GLN A 428 -62.63 -38.06 10.02
N ASN A 429 -63.38 -37.97 11.12
CA ASN A 429 -63.08 -37.08 12.26
C ASN A 429 -62.86 -37.83 13.59
N CYS A 430 -63.42 -39.04 13.75
CA CYS A 430 -63.41 -39.81 14.99
C CYS A 430 -62.86 -41.23 14.79
N ALA A 431 -62.08 -41.74 15.75
CA ALA A 431 -61.49 -43.09 15.71
C ALA A 431 -62.50 -44.24 16.03
N GLY A 432 -63.78 -44.08 15.67
CA GLY A 432 -64.83 -45.04 15.99
C GLY A 432 -66.19 -44.73 15.37
N VAL A 433 -67.02 -45.76 15.24
CA VAL A 433 -68.36 -45.74 14.64
C VAL A 433 -69.43 -45.36 15.66
N ASN A 434 -70.36 -44.47 15.27
CA ASN A 434 -71.55 -44.15 16.06
C ASN A 434 -72.57 -45.30 16.00
N ARG A 435 -72.81 -45.96 17.14
CA ARG A 435 -73.53 -47.22 17.23
C ARG A 435 -75.04 -47.02 17.36
N VAL A 436 -75.82 -47.78 16.60
CA VAL A 436 -77.29 -47.86 16.63
C VAL A 436 -77.70 -49.15 17.38
N PRO A 437 -78.76 -49.16 18.21
CA PRO A 437 -79.25 -50.39 18.84
C PRO A 437 -79.64 -51.45 17.78
N PRO A 438 -79.14 -52.69 17.90
CA PRO A 438 -79.26 -53.69 16.83
C PRO A 438 -80.65 -54.32 16.76
N SER A 439 -81.17 -54.46 15.54
CA SER A 439 -82.45 -55.11 15.28
C SER A 439 -82.38 -56.61 15.55
N LYS A 440 -83.47 -57.16 16.13
CA LYS A 440 -83.70 -58.62 16.24
C LYS A 440 -83.52 -59.33 14.87
N LYS A 441 -83.80 -58.62 13.76
CA LYS A 441 -83.65 -59.11 12.39
C LYS A 441 -82.20 -59.17 11.90
N ALA A 442 -81.31 -58.31 12.40
CA ALA A 442 -79.88 -58.33 12.11
C ALA A 442 -79.16 -59.40 12.95
N LEU A 443 -79.40 -59.40 14.26
CA LEU A 443 -78.82 -60.39 15.20
C LEU A 443 -79.09 -61.84 14.75
N LYS A 444 -80.35 -62.16 14.39
CA LYS A 444 -80.73 -63.49 13.87
C LYS A 444 -80.12 -63.82 12.50
N ARG A 445 -79.78 -62.82 11.68
CA ARG A 445 -79.17 -63.02 10.34
C ARG A 445 -77.65 -63.19 10.41
N LEU A 446 -76.99 -62.50 11.33
CA LEU A 446 -75.54 -62.54 11.54
C LEU A 446 -75.12 -63.53 12.66
N LYS A 447 -76.06 -64.35 13.16
CA LYS A 447 -75.85 -65.38 14.19
C LYS A 447 -75.22 -64.86 15.50
N VAL A 448 -75.50 -63.62 15.88
CA VAL A 448 -74.93 -62.98 17.08
C VAL A 448 -75.72 -63.37 18.33
N VAL A 449 -75.09 -64.11 19.25
CA VAL A 449 -75.75 -64.85 20.34
C VAL A 449 -76.13 -64.00 21.56
N LYS A 450 -75.45 -62.88 21.80
CA LYS A 450 -75.81 -61.86 22.80
C LYS A 450 -75.66 -60.47 22.20
N ALA A 451 -76.40 -59.49 22.73
CA ALA A 451 -76.05 -58.09 22.53
C ALA A 451 -74.63 -57.90 23.07
N VAL A 452 -73.69 -57.54 22.18
CA VAL A 452 -72.31 -57.33 22.58
C VAL A 452 -72.24 -55.93 23.16
N GLU A 453 -72.12 -55.83 24.48
CA GLU A 453 -71.62 -54.62 25.12
C GLU A 453 -70.16 -54.46 24.72
N LEU A 454 -69.86 -53.32 24.10
CA LEU A 454 -68.60 -53.03 23.47
C LEU A 454 -68.02 -51.83 24.18
N GLU A 455 -66.91 -52.03 24.88
CA GLU A 455 -66.14 -50.90 25.40
C GLU A 455 -65.75 -49.96 24.23
N PRO A 456 -65.53 -48.65 24.50
CA PRO A 456 -64.91 -47.78 23.51
C PRO A 456 -63.52 -48.34 23.16
N LEU A 457 -63.15 -48.27 21.88
CA LEU A 457 -61.84 -48.74 21.41
C LEU A 457 -60.77 -47.83 22.04
N ASN A 458 -60.01 -48.33 23.04
CA ASN A 458 -59.11 -47.49 23.81
C ASN A 458 -58.00 -46.92 22.91
N LYS A 459 -58.05 -45.60 22.68
CA LYS A 459 -57.14 -44.89 21.78
C LYS A 459 -55.67 -45.01 22.18
N GLU A 460 -55.38 -45.06 23.48
CA GLU A 460 -54.01 -45.24 23.99
C GLU A 460 -53.42 -46.59 23.57
N ALA A 461 -54.25 -47.65 23.57
CA ALA A 461 -53.85 -49.01 23.19
C ALA A 461 -53.68 -49.21 21.66
N LEU A 462 -54.10 -48.23 20.85
CA LEU A 462 -53.99 -48.24 19.39
C LEU A 462 -52.79 -47.42 18.88
N GLY A 463 -52.05 -46.76 19.78
CA GLY A 463 -50.85 -45.99 19.45
C GLY A 463 -51.06 -44.65 18.75
N ILE A 464 -52.23 -44.40 18.13
CA ILE A 464 -52.53 -43.19 17.32
C ILE A 464 -52.39 -41.88 18.11
N GLU A 465 -52.75 -41.88 19.40
CA GLU A 465 -52.52 -40.76 20.33
C GLU A 465 -51.43 -41.10 21.38
N GLY A 466 -50.66 -42.17 21.14
CA GLY A 466 -49.70 -42.70 22.10
C GLY A 466 -48.51 -41.79 22.34
N LYS A 467 -47.98 -41.84 23.58
CA LYS A 467 -46.72 -41.17 23.97
C LYS A 467 -45.55 -41.51 23.03
N LEU A 468 -45.58 -42.66 22.35
CA LEU A 468 -44.60 -43.04 21.33
C LEU A 468 -44.70 -42.23 20.04
N ILE A 469 -45.89 -41.81 19.58
CA ILE A 469 -46.00 -40.90 18.42
C ILE A 469 -45.57 -39.50 18.81
N GLN A 470 -45.96 -38.99 19.98
CA GLN A 470 -45.41 -37.73 20.51
C GLN A 470 -43.89 -37.82 20.62
N ALA A 471 -43.33 -38.91 21.17
CA ALA A 471 -41.90 -39.14 21.22
C ALA A 471 -41.26 -39.21 19.84
N ASN A 472 -41.81 -39.93 18.86
CA ASN A 472 -41.30 -40.00 17.48
C ASN A 472 -41.34 -38.60 16.79
N VAL A 473 -42.38 -37.78 17.04
CA VAL A 473 -42.46 -36.40 16.53
C VAL A 473 -41.46 -35.49 17.24
N ILE A 474 -41.25 -35.67 18.54
CA ILE A 474 -40.25 -34.98 19.35
C ILE A 474 -38.82 -35.43 18.98
N GLU A 475 -38.61 -36.67 18.57
CA GLU A 475 -37.34 -37.19 18.01
C GLU A 475 -37.06 -36.58 16.63
N VAL A 476 -38.05 -36.57 15.73
CA VAL A 476 -37.99 -35.86 14.44
C VAL A 476 -37.73 -34.36 14.63
N ALA A 477 -38.25 -33.76 15.72
CA ALA A 477 -37.89 -32.41 16.12
C ALA A 477 -36.43 -32.33 16.62
N LYS A 478 -36.02 -33.11 17.63
CA LYS A 478 -34.65 -33.14 18.19
C LYS A 478 -33.58 -33.38 17.12
N ALA A 479 -33.87 -34.21 16.11
CA ALA A 479 -33.04 -34.47 14.94
C ALA A 479 -32.88 -33.26 13.99
N GLY A 480 -33.38 -32.08 14.36
CA GLY A 480 -33.14 -30.81 13.68
C GLY A 480 -34.01 -30.55 12.45
N LEU A 481 -34.86 -31.49 12.04
CA LEU A 481 -35.67 -31.35 10.81
C LEU A 481 -36.62 -30.14 10.89
N HIS A 482 -37.21 -29.87 12.05
CA HIS A 482 -38.02 -28.66 12.30
C HIS A 482 -37.22 -27.34 12.25
N ARG A 483 -35.89 -27.41 12.45
CA ARG A 483 -34.99 -26.25 12.33
C ARG A 483 -34.54 -26.00 10.90
N ILE A 484 -34.85 -26.87 9.92
CA ILE A 484 -34.45 -26.66 8.52
C ILE A 484 -34.88 -25.28 8.00
N PRO A 485 -36.12 -24.78 8.19
CA PRO A 485 -36.50 -23.44 7.73
C PRO A 485 -35.64 -22.34 8.37
N ALA A 486 -35.49 -22.35 9.71
CA ALA A 486 -34.71 -21.36 10.43
C ALA A 486 -33.21 -21.40 10.10
N LEU A 487 -32.62 -22.60 10.00
CA LEU A 487 -31.23 -22.80 9.59
C LEU A 487 -31.02 -22.46 8.11
N THR A 488 -32.03 -22.65 7.25
CA THR A 488 -31.95 -22.24 5.83
C THR A 488 -32.03 -20.71 5.73
N ILE A 489 -32.87 -20.05 6.53
CA ILE A 489 -32.91 -18.59 6.65
C ILE A 489 -31.57 -18.08 7.17
N GLN A 490 -31.02 -18.63 8.25
CA GLN A 490 -29.72 -18.23 8.80
C GLN A 490 -28.54 -18.53 7.86
N LEU A 491 -28.55 -19.65 7.12
CA LEU A 491 -27.57 -19.88 6.04
C LEU A 491 -27.75 -18.87 4.91
N HIS A 492 -28.99 -18.53 4.56
CA HIS A 492 -29.29 -17.58 3.50
C HIS A 492 -28.85 -16.17 3.90
N GLU A 493 -29.08 -15.74 5.14
CA GLU A 493 -28.59 -14.50 5.73
C GLU A 493 -27.05 -14.47 5.81
N ALA A 494 -26.42 -15.58 6.20
CA ALA A 494 -24.97 -15.70 6.21
C ALA A 494 -24.37 -15.63 4.79
N ASP A 495 -24.95 -16.32 3.79
CA ASP A 495 -24.54 -16.18 2.38
C ASP A 495 -24.91 -14.77 1.84
N GLN A 496 -25.99 -14.13 2.28
CA GLN A 496 -26.35 -12.74 1.91
C GLN A 496 -25.31 -11.73 2.39
N LEU A 497 -24.89 -11.83 3.66
CA LEU A 497 -23.84 -11.00 4.27
C LEU A 497 -22.47 -11.28 3.64
N ARG A 498 -22.16 -12.54 3.35
CA ARG A 498 -20.93 -12.96 2.66
C ARG A 498 -20.86 -12.46 1.21
N ASP A 499 -21.99 -12.46 0.51
CA ASP A 499 -22.13 -11.90 -0.84
C ASP A 499 -22.43 -10.39 -0.84
N MET A 500 -22.40 -9.68 0.30
CA MET A 500 -22.70 -8.24 0.34
C MET A 500 -21.65 -7.38 -0.43
N PRO A 501 -20.33 -7.64 -0.31
CA PRO A 501 -19.32 -7.04 -1.20
C PRO A 501 -19.44 -7.52 -2.65
N TRP A 502 -20.10 -8.66 -2.88
CA TRP A 502 -20.32 -9.24 -4.20
C TRP A 502 -21.49 -8.52 -4.90
N ARG A 503 -22.61 -8.25 -4.22
CA ARG A 503 -23.76 -7.51 -4.77
C ARG A 503 -23.33 -6.18 -5.40
N ARG A 504 -22.61 -5.34 -4.65
CA ARG A 504 -22.04 -4.06 -5.15
C ARG A 504 -21.16 -4.22 -6.41
N GLN A 505 -20.39 -5.31 -6.50
CA GLN A 505 -19.57 -5.65 -7.67
C GLN A 505 -20.41 -6.20 -8.83
N ARG A 506 -21.48 -6.96 -8.56
CA ARG A 506 -22.48 -7.39 -9.53
C ARG A 506 -23.19 -6.18 -10.13
N ASP A 507 -23.61 -5.23 -9.31
CA ASP A 507 -24.40 -4.06 -9.73
C ASP A 507 -23.53 -3.15 -10.61
N ALA A 508 -22.26 -2.96 -10.22
CA ALA A 508 -21.25 -2.29 -11.06
C ALA A 508 -20.96 -3.05 -12.37
N ILE A 509 -20.96 -4.39 -12.39
CA ILE A 509 -20.83 -5.16 -13.63
C ILE A 509 -22.07 -5.03 -14.52
N GLN A 510 -23.28 -5.02 -13.95
CA GLN A 510 -24.53 -4.77 -14.70
C GLN A 510 -24.47 -3.39 -15.37
N ALA A 511 -24.07 -2.35 -14.63
CA ALA A 511 -23.92 -0.98 -15.15
C ALA A 511 -22.84 -0.84 -16.26
N VAL A 512 -21.81 -1.70 -16.26
CA VAL A 512 -20.68 -1.63 -17.21
C VAL A 512 -20.83 -2.58 -18.41
N ARG A 513 -21.63 -3.66 -18.30
CA ARG A 513 -21.75 -4.70 -19.34
C ARG A 513 -23.13 -4.87 -19.98
N GLY A 514 -24.18 -4.24 -19.46
CA GLY A 514 -25.48 -4.18 -20.14
C GLY A 514 -26.22 -5.52 -20.31
N GLY A 515 -25.96 -6.50 -19.43
CA GLY A 515 -26.65 -7.80 -19.40
C GLY A 515 -26.86 -8.25 -17.96
N THR A 516 -27.61 -9.33 -17.71
CA THR A 516 -27.85 -9.78 -16.33
C THR A 516 -26.56 -10.27 -15.67
N TRP A 517 -26.56 -10.29 -14.34
CA TRP A 517 -25.44 -10.84 -13.60
C TRP A 517 -25.17 -12.32 -13.98
N GLU A 518 -26.20 -13.11 -14.26
CA GLU A 518 -26.02 -14.54 -14.53
C GLU A 518 -25.45 -14.82 -15.92
N GLU A 519 -25.78 -14.00 -16.94
CA GLU A 519 -25.09 -14.00 -18.24
C GLU A 519 -23.61 -13.64 -18.07
N CYS A 520 -23.30 -12.55 -17.36
CA CYS A 520 -21.92 -12.14 -17.09
C CYS A 520 -21.14 -13.22 -16.33
N ARG A 521 -21.79 -13.87 -15.36
CA ARG A 521 -21.25 -15.01 -14.60
C ARG A 521 -20.90 -16.18 -15.53
N PHE A 522 -21.83 -16.56 -16.39
CA PHE A 522 -21.70 -17.68 -17.32
C PHE A 522 -20.56 -17.42 -18.32
N GLN A 523 -20.52 -16.23 -18.94
CA GLN A 523 -19.46 -15.84 -19.88
C GLN A 523 -18.06 -15.77 -19.24
N ILE A 524 -17.95 -15.36 -17.98
CA ILE A 524 -16.68 -15.40 -17.23
C ILE A 524 -16.21 -16.85 -17.02
N MET A 525 -17.11 -17.77 -16.65
CA MET A 525 -16.75 -19.18 -16.49
C MET A 525 -16.42 -19.86 -17.84
N LEU A 526 -17.19 -19.58 -18.90
CA LEU A 526 -16.93 -20.07 -20.26
C LEU A 526 -15.56 -19.64 -20.79
N SER A 527 -15.25 -18.34 -20.71
CA SER A 527 -13.94 -17.83 -21.13
C SER A 527 -12.78 -18.38 -20.30
N TYR A 528 -13.00 -18.71 -19.02
CA TYR A 528 -11.99 -19.35 -18.19
C TYR A 528 -11.78 -20.83 -18.54
N VAL A 529 -12.85 -21.58 -18.84
CA VAL A 529 -12.74 -22.99 -19.25
C VAL A 529 -12.09 -23.10 -20.63
N ASN A 530 -12.48 -22.27 -21.60
CA ASN A 530 -11.94 -22.33 -22.96
C ASN A 530 -10.48 -21.88 -23.01
N ASN A 531 -10.09 -20.87 -22.23
CA ASN A 531 -8.68 -20.41 -22.14
C ASN A 531 -7.75 -21.37 -21.38
N ASN A 532 -8.25 -22.50 -20.86
CA ASN A 532 -7.45 -23.59 -20.29
C ASN A 532 -7.51 -24.87 -21.16
N LYS A 533 -8.08 -24.80 -22.37
CA LYS A 533 -8.11 -25.90 -23.37
C LYS A 533 -7.12 -25.70 -24.51
N ASN A 534 -6.52 -24.51 -24.60
CA ASN A 534 -5.45 -24.10 -25.50
C ASN A 534 -4.22 -23.75 -24.67
#